data_AF-A0A7S3TFF6-F1
#
_entry.id   AF-A0A7S3TFF6-F1
#
_cell.length_a   1.000
_cell.length_b   1.000
_cell.length_c   1.000
_cell.angle_alpha   90.00
_cell.angle_beta   90.00
_cell.angle_gamma   90.00
#
_symmetry.space_group_name_H-M   'P 1'
#
loop_
_entity.id
_entity.type
_entity.pdbx_description
1 polymer ?
#
loop_
_entity_poly.entity_id
_entity_poly.type
_entity_poly.pdbx_seq_one_letter_code
_entity_poly.pdbx_strand_id
1 'polypeptide(L)'
;CFFLFHAQGKERAKAVALYNILQEGGLEAHDQITATDKDFKPNFVRLCSLATKDIFKLAHELGEEVAEHYTEDECATMLSEDNIEALIEDEFLEAVYGAKSRLENEVWLTNVSDKKAKWIFTVEEMRTKILAQAGIEKKH
;
A
#
# COMPACT_ATOMS: atom_id res chain seq x y z
N CYS A 1 -9.37 -1.37 4.43
CA CYS A 1 -8.25 -1.78 3.55
C CYS A 1 -8.70 -2.67 2.39
N PHE A 2 -9.34 -3.83 2.62
CA PHE A 2 -9.77 -4.75 1.54
C PHE A 2 -10.63 -4.07 0.45
N PHE A 3 -11.47 -3.11 0.84
CA PHE A 3 -12.32 -2.37 -0.10
C PHE A 3 -11.51 -1.50 -1.09
N LEU A 4 -10.31 -1.01 -0.73
CA LEU A 4 -9.47 -0.22 -1.65
C LEU A 4 -9.09 -1.02 -2.90
N PHE A 5 -8.78 -2.30 -2.69
CA PHE A 5 -8.33 -3.22 -3.72
C PHE A 5 -9.46 -3.74 -4.62
N HIS A 6 -10.67 -3.89 -4.07
CA HIS A 6 -11.82 -4.46 -4.77
C HIS A 6 -12.89 -3.45 -5.19
N ALA A 7 -12.77 -2.19 -4.77
CA ALA A 7 -13.66 -1.14 -5.22
C ALA A 7 -13.55 -0.93 -6.74
N GLN A 8 -14.67 -1.09 -7.43
CA GLN A 8 -14.84 -0.61 -8.79
C GLN A 8 -15.10 0.90 -8.75
N GLY A 9 -14.29 1.70 -9.43
CA GLY A 9 -14.44 3.15 -9.39
C GLY A 9 -13.31 3.90 -10.11
N LYS A 10 -13.53 5.19 -10.35
CA LYS A 10 -12.52 6.10 -10.92
C LYS A 10 -11.35 6.24 -9.94
N GLU A 11 -10.13 6.39 -10.46
CA GLU A 11 -8.88 6.49 -9.68
C GLU A 11 -8.97 7.48 -8.52
N ARG A 12 -9.57 8.64 -8.78
CA ARG A 12 -9.80 9.67 -7.77
C ARG A 12 -10.62 9.20 -6.57
N ALA A 13 -11.64 8.36 -6.76
CA ALA A 13 -12.42 7.82 -5.64
C ALA A 13 -11.60 6.85 -4.80
N LYS A 14 -10.70 6.09 -5.43
CA LYS A 14 -9.74 5.23 -4.72
C LYS A 14 -8.69 6.06 -3.96
N ALA A 15 -8.22 7.16 -4.54
CA ALA A 15 -7.33 8.11 -3.88
C ALA A 15 -7.96 8.70 -2.62
N VAL A 16 -9.24 9.11 -2.68
CA VAL A 16 -10.00 9.56 -1.50
C VAL A 16 -10.12 8.47 -0.44
N ALA A 17 -10.44 7.24 -0.86
CA ALA A 17 -10.54 6.12 0.07
C ALA A 17 -9.19 5.80 0.74
N LEU A 18 -8.09 5.86 -0.02
CA LEU A 18 -6.74 5.69 0.50
C LEU A 18 -6.38 6.82 1.47
N TYR A 19 -6.69 8.07 1.15
CA TYR A 19 -6.49 9.20 2.05
C TYR A 19 -7.14 8.94 3.42
N ASN A 20 -8.40 8.51 3.43
CA ASN A 20 -9.14 8.22 4.65
C ASN A 20 -8.62 6.98 5.41
N ILE A 21 -7.88 6.09 4.74
CA ILE A 21 -7.18 4.97 5.39
C ILE A 21 -5.89 5.45 6.05
N LEU A 22 -5.18 6.37 5.41
CA LEU A 22 -3.88 6.86 5.85
C LEU A 22 -3.98 7.94 6.93
N GLN A 23 -5.01 8.78 6.89
CA GLN A 23 -5.26 9.83 7.87
C GLN A 23 -6.62 9.70 8.54
N GLU A 24 -6.61 9.60 9.87
CA GLU A 24 -7.81 9.61 10.68
C GLU A 24 -8.50 10.99 10.60
N GLY A 25 -9.82 11.01 10.39
CA GLY A 25 -10.60 12.24 10.15
C GLY A 25 -10.80 12.60 8.67
N GLY A 26 -10.01 12.03 7.76
CA GLY A 26 -10.20 12.13 6.32
C GLY A 26 -10.07 13.55 5.74
N LEU A 27 -10.50 13.71 4.48
CA LEU A 27 -10.37 14.98 3.74
C LEU A 27 -11.14 16.17 4.34
N GLU A 28 -12.13 15.92 5.20
CA GLU A 28 -12.93 16.97 5.84
C GLU A 28 -12.24 17.57 7.08
N ALA A 29 -11.32 16.82 7.70
CA ALA A 29 -10.62 17.24 8.91
C ALA A 29 -9.26 17.89 8.64
N HIS A 30 -8.71 17.69 7.43
CA HIS A 30 -7.36 18.10 7.07
C HIS A 30 -7.35 18.77 5.72
N ASP A 31 -6.71 19.93 5.57
CA ASP A 31 -6.54 20.60 4.27
C ASP A 31 -5.25 20.16 3.54
N GLN A 32 -4.35 19.52 4.28
CA GLN A 32 -3.03 19.10 3.83
C GLN A 32 -2.64 17.76 4.46
N ILE A 33 -1.79 17.03 3.74
CA ILE A 33 -1.18 15.79 4.19
C ILE A 33 0.35 15.91 4.17
N THR A 34 0.99 15.38 5.20
CA THR A 34 2.44 15.46 5.39
C THR A 34 3.07 14.08 5.16
N ALA A 35 4.25 14.03 4.55
CA ALA A 35 4.97 12.78 4.28
C ALA A 35 5.40 12.06 5.58
N THR A 36 5.55 12.81 6.67
CA THR A 36 5.97 12.33 8.00
C THR A 36 4.79 12.06 8.94
N ASP A 37 3.61 11.77 8.41
CA ASP A 37 2.42 11.50 9.23
C ASP A 37 2.61 10.20 10.02
N LYS A 38 2.40 10.25 11.34
CA LYS A 38 2.60 9.10 12.24
C LYS A 38 1.65 7.94 11.93
N ASP A 39 0.49 8.25 11.37
CA ASP A 39 -0.57 7.27 11.08
C ASP A 39 -0.36 6.61 9.71
N PHE A 40 0.55 7.14 8.89
CA PHE A 40 0.88 6.63 7.56
C PHE A 40 1.52 5.24 7.62
N LYS A 41 2.69 5.11 8.26
CA LYS A 41 3.49 3.86 8.26
C LYS A 41 2.68 2.65 8.78
N PRO A 42 1.96 2.72 9.92
CA PRO A 42 1.17 1.59 10.41
C PRO A 42 0.07 1.15 9.44
N ASN A 43 -0.61 2.09 8.77
CA ASN A 43 -1.66 1.76 7.81
C ASN A 43 -1.10 1.23 6.49
N PHE A 44 0.06 1.71 6.07
CA PHE A 44 0.77 1.21 4.89
C PHE A 44 1.25 -0.23 5.08
N VAL A 45 1.82 -0.56 6.24
CA VAL A 45 2.21 -1.93 6.61
C VAL A 45 1.01 -2.88 6.53
N ARG A 46 -0.16 -2.45 7.03
CA ARG A 46 -1.40 -3.25 6.94
C ARG A 46 -1.83 -3.50 5.49
N LEU A 47 -1.66 -2.53 4.60
CA LEU A 47 -1.93 -2.71 3.16
C LEU A 47 -0.96 -3.73 2.55
N CYS A 48 0.33 -3.65 2.90
CA CYS A 48 1.34 -4.61 2.42
C CYS A 48 1.03 -6.03 2.88
N SER A 49 0.74 -6.20 4.18
CA SER A 49 0.37 -7.49 4.77
C SER A 49 -0.86 -8.09 4.09
N LEU A 50 -1.87 -7.27 3.81
CA LEU A 50 -3.08 -7.71 3.11
C LEU A 50 -2.83 -8.09 1.64
N ALA A 51 -1.92 -7.41 0.95
CA ALA A 51 -1.58 -7.71 -0.44
C ALA A 51 -0.71 -8.98 -0.59
N THR A 52 0.00 -9.36 0.47
CA THR A 52 0.91 -10.52 0.51
C THR A 52 0.43 -11.59 1.48
N LYS A 53 0.87 -11.56 2.73
CA LYS A 53 0.72 -12.62 3.73
C LYS A 53 -0.74 -12.96 4.03
N ASP A 54 -1.55 -11.97 4.40
CA ASP A 54 -2.84 -12.23 5.05
C ASP A 54 -3.84 -12.83 4.07
N ILE A 55 -3.81 -12.43 2.79
CA ILE A 55 -4.74 -12.97 1.79
C ILE A 55 -4.49 -14.44 1.50
N PHE A 56 -3.23 -14.89 1.47
CA PHE A 56 -2.91 -16.31 1.25
C PHE A 56 -3.17 -17.16 2.48
N LYS A 57 -2.86 -16.64 3.69
CA LYS A 57 -3.20 -17.34 4.94
C LYS A 57 -4.70 -17.51 5.10
N LEU A 58 -5.48 -16.46 4.89
CA LEU A 58 -6.95 -16.53 4.92
C LEU A 58 -7.51 -17.50 3.87
N ALA A 59 -6.92 -17.53 2.66
CA ALA A 59 -7.36 -18.45 1.62
C ALA A 59 -7.07 -19.93 1.98
N HIS A 60 -5.91 -20.20 2.58
CA HIS A 60 -5.54 -21.54 3.08
C HIS A 60 -6.44 -21.98 4.24
N GLU A 61 -6.76 -21.08 5.18
CA GLU A 61 -7.68 -21.36 6.29
C GLU A 61 -9.11 -21.69 5.81
N LEU A 62 -9.54 -21.12 4.68
CA LEU A 62 -10.87 -21.38 4.09
C LEU A 62 -10.91 -22.63 3.21
N GLY A 63 -9.76 -23.17 2.81
CA GLY A 63 -9.66 -24.39 2.03
C GLY A 63 -8.22 -24.90 2.03
N GLU A 64 -8.00 -26.05 2.68
CA GLU A 64 -6.67 -26.69 2.82
C GLU A 64 -6.01 -27.00 1.45
N GLU A 65 -6.80 -27.04 0.37
CA GLU A 65 -6.30 -27.23 -1.00
C GLU A 65 -5.64 -25.98 -1.61
N VAL A 66 -5.81 -24.80 -1.00
CA VAL A 66 -5.16 -23.56 -1.44
C VAL A 66 -3.73 -23.54 -0.91
N ALA A 67 -2.75 -23.59 -1.81
CA ALA A 67 -1.34 -23.59 -1.42
C ALA A 67 -0.95 -22.31 -0.68
N GLU A 68 -0.21 -22.44 0.43
CA GLU A 68 0.49 -21.31 1.02
C GLU A 68 1.67 -20.95 0.10
N HIS A 69 1.50 -19.88 -0.68
CA HIS A 69 2.44 -19.55 -1.75
C HIS A 69 3.79 -19.05 -1.24
N TYR A 70 3.88 -18.54 -0.01
CA TYR A 70 5.08 -17.95 0.54
C TYR A 70 5.39 -18.54 1.91
N THR A 71 6.66 -18.83 2.18
CA THR A 71 7.10 -19.32 3.49
C THR A 71 6.99 -18.23 4.56
N GLU A 72 7.10 -18.63 5.84
CA GLU A 72 7.14 -17.66 6.94
C GLU A 72 8.35 -16.72 6.82
N ASP A 73 9.51 -17.24 6.41
CA ASP A 73 10.73 -16.46 6.19
C ASP A 73 10.57 -15.46 5.02
N GLU A 74 9.92 -15.87 3.94
CA GLU A 74 9.60 -14.98 2.81
C GLU A 74 8.64 -13.88 3.25
N CYS A 75 7.60 -14.22 4.01
CA CYS A 75 6.67 -13.24 4.57
C CYS A 75 7.37 -12.27 5.54
N ALA A 76 8.27 -12.77 6.39
CA ALA A 76 9.05 -11.95 7.31
C ALA A 76 9.99 -11.00 6.56
N THR A 77 10.59 -11.47 5.46
CA THR A 77 11.45 -10.64 4.60
C THR A 77 10.64 -9.54 3.91
N MET A 78 9.48 -9.87 3.31
CA MET A 78 8.59 -8.90 2.66
C MET A 78 8.12 -7.78 3.59
N LEU A 79 7.85 -8.12 4.84
CA LEU A 79 7.29 -7.20 5.85
C LEU A 79 8.36 -6.72 6.85
N SER A 80 9.64 -6.93 6.55
CA SER A 80 10.74 -6.40 7.37
C SER A 80 10.71 -4.87 7.38
N GLU A 81 11.19 -4.28 8.47
CA GLU A 81 11.18 -2.83 8.64
C GLU A 81 11.94 -2.14 7.50
N ASP A 82 13.13 -2.61 7.19
CA ASP A 82 13.98 -2.07 6.12
C ASP A 82 13.29 -2.08 4.75
N ASN A 83 12.63 -3.19 4.38
CA ASN A 83 11.95 -3.29 3.08
C ASN A 83 10.72 -2.41 3.01
N ILE A 84 9.96 -2.30 4.11
CA ILE A 84 8.79 -1.42 4.15
C ILE A 84 9.22 0.05 4.13
N GLU A 85 10.28 0.42 4.85
CA GLU A 85 10.79 1.80 4.82
C GLU A 85 11.28 2.19 3.44
N ALA A 86 12.08 1.36 2.78
CA ALA A 86 12.51 1.61 1.40
C ALA A 86 11.32 1.72 0.44
N LEU A 87 10.31 0.84 0.56
CA LEU A 87 9.12 0.91 -0.28
C LEU A 87 8.28 2.17 -0.01
N ILE A 88 8.24 2.66 1.23
CA ILE A 88 7.56 3.90 1.57
C ILE A 88 8.34 5.10 1.04
N GLU A 89 9.62 5.23 1.39
CA GLU A 89 10.42 6.41 1.11
C GLU A 89 10.81 6.52 -0.36
N ASP A 90 11.43 5.47 -0.91
CA ASP A 90 12.04 5.51 -2.25
C ASP A 90 11.02 5.34 -3.38
N GLU A 91 9.91 4.66 -3.10
CA GLU A 91 8.92 4.32 -4.13
C GLU A 91 7.63 5.14 -3.99
N PHE A 92 6.97 5.10 -2.83
CA PHE A 92 5.69 5.79 -2.68
C PHE A 92 5.83 7.29 -2.44
N LEU A 93 6.59 7.71 -1.43
CA LEU A 93 6.73 9.10 -1.04
C LEU A 93 7.48 9.90 -2.12
N GLU A 94 8.54 9.36 -2.70
CA GLU A 94 9.21 10.01 -3.84
C GLU A 94 8.25 10.21 -5.03
N ALA A 95 7.39 9.22 -5.34
CA ALA A 95 6.41 9.35 -6.41
C ALA A 95 5.31 10.38 -6.13
N VAL A 96 4.86 10.48 -4.88
CA VAL A 96 3.72 11.34 -4.50
C VAL A 96 4.17 12.75 -4.11
N TYR A 97 5.27 12.89 -3.40
CA TYR A 97 5.75 14.15 -2.83
C TYR A 97 6.97 14.73 -3.56
N GLY A 98 7.83 13.88 -4.12
CA GLY A 98 9.16 14.28 -4.60
C GLY A 98 9.90 15.11 -3.54
N ALA A 99 10.44 16.25 -3.93
CA ALA A 99 11.18 17.14 -3.02
C ALA A 99 10.32 17.88 -1.96
N LYS A 100 8.99 17.71 -1.93
CA LYS A 100 8.11 18.40 -0.98
C LYS A 100 7.87 17.54 0.27
N SER A 101 7.62 18.17 1.42
CA SER A 101 7.27 17.44 2.65
C SER A 101 5.78 17.48 3.00
N ARG A 102 5.02 18.35 2.32
CA ARG A 102 3.58 18.61 2.50
C ARG A 102 2.92 18.92 1.17
N LEU A 103 1.69 18.44 1.01
CA LEU A 103 0.85 18.72 -0.15
C LEU A 103 -0.55 19.08 0.29
N GLU A 104 -1.17 20.00 -0.47
CA GLU A 104 -2.62 20.17 -0.42
C GLU A 104 -3.31 18.90 -0.92
N ASN A 105 -4.48 18.61 -0.35
CA ASN A 105 -5.20 17.37 -0.63
C ASN A 105 -5.43 17.13 -2.12
N GLU A 106 -5.82 18.15 -2.88
CA GLU A 106 -6.06 18.03 -4.31
C GLU A 106 -4.81 17.64 -5.11
N VAL A 107 -3.66 18.18 -4.70
CA VAL A 107 -2.37 17.83 -5.31
C VAL A 107 -1.99 16.41 -4.95
N TRP A 108 -2.17 16.02 -3.68
CA TRP A 108 -1.90 14.65 -3.23
C TRP A 108 -2.80 13.62 -3.95
N LEU A 109 -4.10 13.88 -4.03
CA LEU A 109 -5.08 13.02 -4.72
C LEU A 109 -4.73 12.85 -6.20
N THR A 110 -4.23 13.91 -6.84
CA THR A 110 -3.77 13.87 -8.23
C THR A 110 -2.51 13.02 -8.35
N ASN A 111 -1.50 13.27 -7.50
CA ASN A 111 -0.21 12.57 -7.56
C ASN A 111 -0.34 11.08 -7.26
N VAL A 112 -1.16 10.69 -6.28
CA VAL A 112 -1.40 9.27 -5.98
C VAL A 112 -2.18 8.55 -7.07
N SER A 113 -2.98 9.31 -7.85
CA SER A 113 -3.70 8.78 -9.02
C SER A 113 -2.83 8.70 -10.27
N ASP A 114 -1.63 9.30 -10.26
CA ASP A 114 -0.70 9.25 -11.39
C ASP A 114 -0.02 7.89 -11.51
N LYS A 115 0.46 7.56 -12.71
CA LYS A 115 1.06 6.27 -13.08
C LYS A 115 2.16 5.79 -12.13
N LYS A 116 2.89 6.70 -11.50
CA LYS A 116 4.02 6.36 -10.61
C LYS A 116 3.57 5.83 -9.24
N ALA A 117 2.42 6.25 -8.73
CA ALA A 117 1.91 5.88 -7.41
C ALA A 117 0.64 5.02 -7.46
N LYS A 118 -0.02 4.97 -8.62
CA LYS A 118 -1.28 4.25 -8.86
C LYS A 118 -1.22 2.74 -8.54
N TRP A 119 -0.03 2.15 -8.54
CA TRP A 119 0.18 0.75 -8.17
C TRP A 119 -0.38 0.39 -6.79
N ILE A 120 -0.49 1.36 -5.88
CA ILE A 120 -1.06 1.14 -4.54
C ILE A 120 -2.54 0.75 -4.57
N PHE A 121 -3.24 0.99 -5.68
CA PHE A 121 -4.67 0.69 -5.81
C PHE A 121 -4.97 -0.72 -6.29
N THR A 122 -3.97 -1.49 -6.70
CA THR A 122 -4.16 -2.86 -7.17
C THR A 122 -3.28 -3.82 -6.37
N VAL A 123 -3.87 -4.92 -5.92
CA VAL A 123 -3.14 -5.92 -5.12
C VAL A 123 -1.98 -6.51 -5.88
N GLU A 124 -2.16 -6.73 -7.19
CA GLU A 124 -1.14 -7.34 -8.02
C GLU A 124 0.09 -6.44 -8.18
N GLU A 125 -0.10 -5.15 -8.48
CA GLU A 125 1.02 -4.22 -8.63
C GLU A 125 1.68 -3.95 -7.27
N MET A 126 0.89 -3.80 -6.20
CA MET A 126 1.40 -3.66 -4.84
C MET A 126 2.23 -4.86 -4.41
N ARG A 127 1.75 -6.09 -4.62
CA ARG A 127 2.50 -7.31 -4.35
C ARG A 127 3.78 -7.38 -5.18
N THR A 128 3.70 -7.02 -6.46
CA THR A 128 4.88 -7.01 -7.35
C THR A 128 5.96 -6.07 -6.84
N LYS A 129 5.58 -4.88 -6.35
CA LYS A 129 6.51 -3.93 -5.73
C LYS A 129 7.13 -4.46 -4.44
N ILE A 130 6.33 -5.04 -3.55
CA ILE A 130 6.81 -5.62 -2.28
C ILE A 130 7.80 -6.78 -2.54
N LEU A 131 7.46 -7.68 -3.47
CA LEU A 131 8.32 -8.81 -3.83
C LEU A 131 9.62 -8.36 -4.48
N ALA A 132 9.57 -7.37 -5.38
CA ALA A 132 10.75 -6.80 -6.01
C ALA A 132 11.69 -6.16 -4.97
N GLN A 133 11.14 -5.40 -4.02
CA GLN A 133 11.90 -4.80 -2.93
C GLN A 133 12.54 -5.88 -2.04
N ALA A 134 11.80 -6.95 -1.75
CA ALA A 134 12.27 -8.06 -0.92
C ALA A 134 13.20 -9.05 -1.65
N GLY A 135 13.40 -8.91 -2.96
CA GLY A 135 14.18 -9.85 -3.76
C GLY A 135 13.57 -11.26 -3.87
N ILE A 136 12.25 -11.38 -3.76
CA ILE A 136 11.53 -12.67 -3.78
C ILE A 136 10.83 -12.86 -5.13
N GLU A 137 10.91 -14.06 -5.69
CA GLU A 137 10.25 -14.40 -6.95
C GLU A 137 8.72 -14.48 -6.79
N LYS A 138 7.97 -13.94 -7.76
CA LYS A 138 6.51 -13.97 -7.77
C LYS A 138 6.00 -15.38 -8.04
N LYS A 139 5.28 -15.94 -7.07
CA LYS A 139 4.69 -17.31 -7.14
C LYS A 139 3.19 -17.31 -7.48
N HIS A 140 2.53 -16.15 -7.42
CA HIS A 140 1.12 -15.91 -7.80
C HIS A 140 0.82 -14.42 -8.00
#